data_AF-A0A9E4YBF8-F1
#
_entry.id   AF-A0A9E4YBF8-F1
#
_cell.length_a   1.000
_cell.length_b   1.000
_cell.length_c   1.000
_cell.angle_alpha   90.00
_cell.angle_beta   90.00
_cell.angle_gamma   90.00
#
_symmetry.space_group_name_H-M   'P 1'
#
loop_
_entity.id
_entity.type
_entity.pdbx_description
1 polymer ?
#
loop_
_entity_poly.entity_id
_entity_poly.type
_entity_poly.pdbx_seq_one_letter_code
_entity_poly.pdbx_strand_id
1 'polypeptide(L)'
;MTSAQKRDPALAGYWRSPWPCEDGGPRRTQAPASDFALDLKPGEKLAAHCRNVMVACMTILRERGEVYVQGHLGGVGSDATSWVERIDPESLEPLKKSPALPAGPFWPGGVAAHSNGSLYVTFGRYCHRLDPDCQPVASRKLPRNRAYNSLLILPDGHLVMKDFAGGGGLHALPNGVRGSELVVLEPEELEIVARYELPQGSIARLSADVAEDGTPLVYAIGDRQALRLRWDAQRSELHLDDAWMPEYIRFEGQTFGWDVVLADGSAWFLDNGEGTAAFGPSFRGKGGSPSPLHLIRIPLDRPEPAYVEVCGKSGGIIANPPLIDTERRIAVGYDSGNGVVTAWRYGEPGEAELLWSRDQDQAGHMIQFPRTGEVVSYDYDHKDGTERVIVLDIETGEEKGRVAINSPLQCVVFPSVGWDRDIYATTFSTIARVYVE
;
A
#
# COMPACT_ATOMS: atom_id res chain seq x y z
N MET A 1 -9.20 33.56 10.65
CA MET A 1 -7.93 33.11 10.03
C MET A 1 -7.56 31.83 10.74
N THR A 2 -8.03 30.70 10.23
CA THR A 2 -7.62 29.38 10.73
C THR A 2 -6.13 29.23 10.42
N SER A 3 -5.35 28.78 11.40
CA SER A 3 -3.94 28.44 11.15
C SER A 3 -3.94 27.46 9.99
N ALA A 4 -3.30 27.83 8.87
CA ALA A 4 -3.03 26.88 7.83
C ALA A 4 -2.17 25.79 8.49
N GLN A 5 -2.75 24.62 8.78
CA GLN A 5 -2.00 23.45 9.23
C GLN A 5 -0.84 23.32 8.25
N LYS A 6 0.38 23.41 8.79
CA LYS A 6 1.59 23.27 7.99
C LYS A 6 1.51 21.89 7.34
N ARG A 7 1.44 21.87 6.00
CA ARG A 7 1.38 20.62 5.23
C ARG A 7 2.57 19.76 5.64
N ASP A 8 2.32 18.48 5.87
CA ASP A 8 3.35 17.49 6.13
C ASP A 8 4.45 17.55 5.05
N PRO A 9 5.73 17.78 5.43
CA PRO A 9 6.83 17.85 4.48
C PRO A 9 6.98 16.60 3.60
N ALA A 10 6.64 15.41 4.12
CA ALA A 10 6.70 14.18 3.33
C ALA A 10 5.72 14.19 2.15
N LEU A 11 4.63 14.97 2.25
CA LEU A 11 3.64 15.11 1.17
C LEU A 11 3.96 16.25 0.20
N ALA A 12 5.09 16.94 0.32
CA ALA A 12 5.38 18.14 -0.49
C ALA A 12 5.34 17.87 -2.00
N GLY A 13 5.91 16.74 -2.45
CA GLY A 13 5.92 16.34 -3.86
C GLY A 13 4.57 15.88 -4.41
N TYR A 14 3.60 15.55 -3.55
CA TYR A 14 2.29 15.04 -3.95
C TYR A 14 1.30 16.18 -4.26
N TRP A 15 0.25 15.89 -5.00
CA TRP A 15 -0.89 16.79 -5.14
C TRP A 15 -1.59 17.00 -3.79
N ARG A 16 -2.20 18.17 -3.61
CA ARG A 16 -2.89 18.51 -2.36
C ARG A 16 -4.32 17.92 -2.36
N SER A 17 -4.41 16.61 -2.23
CA SER A 17 -5.67 15.87 -2.07
C SER A 17 -5.68 15.03 -0.78
N PRO A 18 -6.85 14.53 -0.35
CA PRO A 18 -6.93 13.63 0.80
C PRO A 18 -6.23 12.28 0.58
N TRP A 19 -6.06 11.86 -0.69
CA TRP A 19 -5.53 10.53 -1.05
C TRP A 19 -4.78 10.56 -2.40
N PRO A 20 -3.62 11.23 -2.47
CA PRO A 20 -2.95 11.49 -3.75
C PRO A 20 -2.25 10.26 -4.34
N CYS A 21 -2.07 9.20 -3.57
CA CYS A 21 -1.42 7.96 -3.98
C CYS A 21 -1.96 6.78 -3.17
N GLU A 22 -1.44 5.57 -3.44
CA GLU A 22 -1.66 4.41 -2.59
C GLU A 22 -1.42 4.69 -1.10
N ASP A 23 -2.23 4.08 -0.24
CA ASP A 23 -2.17 4.19 1.23
C ASP A 23 -2.22 5.61 1.80
N GLY A 24 -2.67 6.59 1.01
CA GLY A 24 -2.83 7.99 1.41
C GLY A 24 -1.54 8.82 1.45
N GLY A 25 -0.37 8.21 1.28
CA GLY A 25 0.91 8.93 1.32
C GLY A 25 2.15 8.04 1.37
N PRO A 26 3.36 8.65 1.34
CA PRO A 26 4.63 7.91 1.26
C PRO A 26 4.93 7.10 2.51
N ARG A 27 4.35 7.43 3.67
CA ARG A 27 4.49 6.67 4.92
C ARG A 27 3.55 5.47 5.02
N ARG A 28 2.61 5.32 4.08
CA ARG A 28 1.57 4.28 4.07
C ARG A 28 0.75 4.19 5.34
N THR A 29 0.45 5.34 5.94
CA THR A 29 -0.36 5.39 7.16
C THR A 29 -1.79 4.90 6.93
N GLN A 30 -2.25 4.74 5.69
CA GLN A 30 -3.64 4.36 5.38
C GLN A 30 -4.64 5.35 5.97
N ALA A 31 -4.23 6.62 6.13
CA ALA A 31 -5.02 7.69 6.69
C ALA A 31 -5.13 8.83 5.68
N PRO A 32 -6.28 9.52 5.59
CA PRO A 32 -6.41 10.66 4.70
C PRO A 32 -5.51 11.81 5.15
N ALA A 33 -4.98 12.58 4.18
CA ALA A 33 -4.22 13.80 4.45
C ALA A 33 -5.10 15.00 4.87
N SER A 34 -6.22 14.72 5.55
CA SER A 34 -7.24 15.69 5.98
C SER A 34 -7.99 15.15 7.21
N ASP A 35 -8.76 16.01 7.89
CA ASP A 35 -9.59 15.60 9.05
C ASP A 35 -10.88 14.83 8.66
N PHE A 36 -10.97 14.37 7.41
CA PHE A 36 -12.08 13.58 6.91
C PHE A 36 -12.26 12.29 7.70
N ALA A 37 -13.52 11.93 7.97
CA ALA A 37 -13.91 10.63 8.49
C ALA A 37 -15.32 10.25 8.04
N LEU A 38 -15.60 8.94 7.96
CA LEU A 38 -16.96 8.43 7.75
C LEU A 38 -17.87 8.84 8.92
N ASP A 39 -17.40 8.72 10.16
CA ASP A 39 -18.10 9.08 11.39
C ASP A 39 -19.50 8.46 11.49
N LEU A 40 -19.59 7.15 11.21
CA LEU A 40 -20.84 6.40 11.15
C LEU A 40 -21.53 6.41 12.53
N LYS A 41 -22.77 6.92 12.56
CA LYS A 41 -23.58 7.11 13.77
C LYS A 41 -24.56 5.96 13.99
N PRO A 42 -25.03 5.76 15.24
CA PRO A 42 -26.11 4.82 15.50
C PRO A 42 -27.35 5.12 14.65
N GLY A 43 -27.84 4.12 13.93
CA GLY A 43 -29.01 4.21 13.06
C GLY A 43 -28.72 4.55 11.60
N GLU A 44 -27.51 5.01 11.29
CA GLU A 44 -27.01 5.13 9.91
C GLU A 44 -26.53 3.76 9.43
N LYS A 45 -26.46 3.58 8.11
CA LYS A 45 -26.01 2.33 7.49
C LYS A 45 -25.08 2.59 6.31
N LEU A 46 -24.34 1.57 5.90
CA LEU A 46 -23.54 1.62 4.68
C LEU A 46 -24.39 1.17 3.49
N ALA A 47 -24.24 1.87 2.38
CA ALA A 47 -24.72 1.47 1.07
C ALA A 47 -23.57 1.45 0.06
N ALA A 48 -23.74 0.72 -1.03
CA ALA A 48 -22.73 0.58 -2.06
C ALA A 48 -23.33 0.72 -3.46
N HIS A 49 -22.69 1.53 -4.29
CA HIS A 49 -22.89 1.50 -5.74
C HIS A 49 -21.67 0.85 -6.39
N CYS A 50 -21.87 -0.17 -7.22
CA CYS A 50 -20.79 -0.99 -7.75
C CYS A 50 -20.73 -0.92 -9.28
N ARG A 51 -19.51 -0.88 -9.83
CA ARG A 51 -19.22 -1.08 -11.25
C ARG A 51 -18.24 -2.24 -11.41
N ASN A 52 -18.55 -3.17 -12.30
CA ASN A 52 -17.63 -4.23 -12.67
C ASN A 52 -16.49 -3.64 -13.49
N VAL A 53 -15.26 -3.83 -13.01
CA VAL A 53 -14.04 -3.40 -13.67
C VAL A 53 -13.01 -4.50 -13.50
N MET A 54 -12.74 -5.21 -14.59
CA MET A 54 -11.76 -6.28 -14.56
C MET A 54 -10.37 -5.69 -14.31
N VAL A 55 -9.63 -6.35 -13.43
CA VAL A 55 -8.22 -6.10 -13.10
C VAL A 55 -7.90 -4.65 -12.71
N ALA A 56 -8.82 -4.01 -11.96
CA ALA A 56 -8.55 -2.77 -11.24
C ALA A 56 -7.59 -3.04 -10.06
N CYS A 57 -6.72 -2.08 -9.77
CA CYS A 57 -5.72 -2.20 -8.71
C CYS A 57 -5.92 -1.14 -7.64
N MET A 58 -6.11 0.14 -7.99
CA MET A 58 -6.18 1.18 -6.98
C MET A 58 -6.93 2.41 -7.45
N THR A 59 -7.39 3.18 -6.47
CA THR A 59 -8.00 4.49 -6.66
C THR A 59 -7.18 5.59 -5.98
N ILE A 60 -7.12 6.77 -6.60
CA ILE A 60 -6.52 7.98 -6.02
C ILE A 60 -7.37 9.20 -6.29
N LEU A 61 -7.15 10.25 -5.51
CA LEU A 61 -7.82 11.53 -5.62
C LEU A 61 -6.87 12.63 -6.06
N ARG A 62 -7.35 13.58 -6.88
CA ARG A 62 -6.63 14.81 -7.22
C ARG A 62 -7.42 16.04 -6.79
N GLU A 63 -8.10 16.74 -7.68
CA GLU A 63 -9.00 17.84 -7.31
C GLU A 63 -10.36 17.31 -6.85
N ARG A 64 -11.14 18.14 -6.15
CA ARG A 64 -12.47 17.73 -5.68
C ARG A 64 -13.32 17.20 -6.85
N GLY A 65 -13.83 15.98 -6.71
CA GLY A 65 -14.59 15.29 -7.75
C GLY A 65 -13.74 14.54 -8.79
N GLU A 66 -12.42 14.69 -8.78
CA GLU A 66 -11.51 13.90 -9.62
C GLU A 66 -11.08 12.63 -8.89
N VAL A 67 -11.60 11.50 -9.36
CA VAL A 67 -11.26 10.15 -8.89
C VAL A 67 -10.63 9.40 -10.06
N TYR A 68 -9.45 8.84 -9.83
CA TYR A 68 -8.73 8.07 -10.83
C TYR A 68 -8.61 6.62 -10.41
N VAL A 69 -8.83 5.72 -11.36
CA VAL A 69 -8.69 4.28 -11.21
C VAL A 69 -7.52 3.82 -12.07
N GLN A 70 -6.61 3.04 -11.51
CA GLN A 70 -5.60 2.31 -12.27
C GLN A 70 -5.96 0.83 -12.36
N GLY A 71 -5.78 0.24 -13.54
CA GLY A 71 -5.86 -1.19 -13.76
C GLY A 71 -5.00 -1.64 -14.93
N HIS A 72 -5.15 -2.89 -15.35
CA HIS A 72 -4.28 -3.49 -16.38
C HIS A 72 -5.01 -4.46 -17.30
N LEU A 73 -4.29 -5.02 -18.27
CA LEU A 73 -4.68 -6.18 -19.07
C LEU A 73 -3.44 -7.07 -19.26
N GLY A 74 -3.65 -8.38 -19.36
CA GLY A 74 -2.57 -9.37 -19.39
C GLY A 74 -2.15 -9.81 -17.99
N GLY A 75 -1.24 -10.78 -17.92
CA GLY A 75 -0.82 -11.37 -16.65
C GLY A 75 0.53 -12.08 -16.75
N VAL A 76 0.84 -12.87 -15.73
CA VAL A 76 2.08 -13.65 -15.63
C VAL A 76 2.35 -14.43 -16.92
N GLY A 77 3.55 -14.30 -17.48
CA GLY A 77 3.98 -15.00 -18.70
C GLY A 77 3.60 -14.32 -20.02
N SER A 78 2.99 -13.13 -19.97
CA SER A 78 2.67 -12.31 -21.16
C SER A 78 3.05 -10.84 -20.94
N ASP A 79 3.27 -10.08 -22.01
CA ASP A 79 3.41 -8.64 -21.91
C ASP A 79 2.05 -8.01 -21.55
N ALA A 80 2.02 -7.30 -20.43
CA ALA A 80 0.86 -6.59 -19.95
C ALA A 80 0.79 -5.17 -20.52
N THR A 81 -0.41 -4.58 -20.42
CA THR A 81 -0.65 -3.14 -20.56
C THR A 81 -1.34 -2.60 -19.32
N SER A 82 -1.11 -1.34 -18.98
CA SER A 82 -1.81 -0.61 -17.92
C SER A 82 -2.81 0.37 -18.53
N TRP A 83 -3.74 0.86 -17.72
CA TRP A 83 -4.64 1.94 -18.09
C TRP A 83 -5.03 2.76 -16.85
N VAL A 84 -5.42 4.01 -17.09
CA VAL A 84 -6.02 4.89 -16.07
C VAL A 84 -7.34 5.44 -16.59
N GLU A 85 -8.36 5.42 -15.73
CA GLU A 85 -9.65 6.07 -15.96
C GLU A 85 -9.85 7.19 -14.94
N ARG A 86 -10.26 8.38 -15.40
CA ARG A 86 -10.95 9.33 -14.53
C ARG A 86 -12.42 8.94 -14.53
N ILE A 87 -12.99 8.69 -13.36
CA ILE A 87 -14.38 8.22 -13.23
C ILE A 87 -15.27 9.29 -12.62
N ASP A 88 -16.57 9.19 -12.88
CA ASP A 88 -17.58 9.94 -12.15
C ASP A 88 -17.64 9.42 -10.71
N PRO A 89 -17.55 10.30 -9.70
CA PRO A 89 -17.41 9.90 -8.30
C PRO A 89 -18.64 9.18 -7.74
N GLU A 90 -19.81 9.30 -8.37
CA GLU A 90 -21.06 8.71 -7.89
C GLU A 90 -21.45 7.46 -8.68
N SER A 91 -21.59 7.61 -10.01
CA SER A 91 -21.99 6.52 -10.89
C SER A 91 -20.85 5.54 -11.20
N LEU A 92 -19.60 5.94 -10.94
CA LEU A 92 -18.37 5.21 -11.27
C LEU A 92 -18.09 5.08 -12.77
N GLU A 93 -18.90 5.67 -13.64
CA GLU A 93 -18.71 5.59 -15.08
C GLU A 93 -17.45 6.34 -15.54
N PRO A 94 -16.73 5.84 -16.56
CA PRO A 94 -15.51 6.48 -17.02
C PRO A 94 -15.84 7.80 -17.72
N LEU A 95 -15.24 8.88 -17.25
CA LEU A 95 -15.29 10.22 -17.86
C LEU A 95 -14.16 10.42 -18.86
N LYS A 96 -12.97 9.93 -18.53
CA LYS A 96 -11.76 9.96 -19.37
C LYS A 96 -11.01 8.65 -19.20
N LYS A 97 -10.29 8.24 -20.24
CA LYS A 97 -9.49 7.01 -20.22
C LYS A 97 -8.22 7.20 -21.03
N SER A 98 -7.11 6.69 -20.49
CA SER A 98 -5.85 6.61 -21.24
C SER A 98 -5.97 5.63 -22.41
N PRO A 99 -5.13 5.76 -23.46
CA PRO A 99 -4.84 4.61 -24.32
C PRO A 99 -4.23 3.46 -23.48
N ALA A 100 -4.12 2.27 -24.07
CA ALA A 100 -3.36 1.19 -23.45
C ALA A 100 -1.90 1.61 -23.26
N LEU A 101 -1.42 1.60 -22.02
CA LEU A 101 -0.08 2.01 -21.64
C LEU A 101 0.85 0.78 -21.67
N PRO A 102 1.98 0.82 -22.38
CA PRO A 102 2.95 -0.28 -22.40
C PRO A 102 3.46 -0.64 -21.00
N ALA A 103 3.44 -1.92 -20.60
CA ALA A 103 3.89 -2.33 -19.27
C ALA A 103 4.94 -3.44 -19.27
N GLY A 104 4.86 -4.43 -20.17
CA GLY A 104 5.79 -5.56 -20.17
C GLY A 104 5.50 -6.54 -19.03
N PRO A 105 6.50 -6.99 -18.23
CA PRO A 105 6.27 -7.97 -17.16
C PRO A 105 5.18 -7.53 -16.19
N PHE A 106 4.30 -8.45 -15.80
CA PHE A 106 3.17 -8.16 -14.92
C PHE A 106 3.59 -7.90 -13.47
N TRP A 107 3.30 -6.69 -12.96
CA TRP A 107 3.09 -6.35 -11.54
C TRP A 107 2.62 -4.89 -11.42
N PRO A 108 1.67 -4.55 -10.52
CA PRO A 108 1.27 -3.16 -10.28
C PRO A 108 2.30 -2.39 -9.46
N GLY A 109 2.87 -1.35 -10.04
CA GLY A 109 3.79 -0.43 -9.35
C GLY A 109 3.06 0.60 -8.51
N GLY A 110 2.19 1.40 -9.11
CA GLY A 110 1.37 2.39 -8.41
C GLY A 110 0.85 3.50 -9.33
N VAL A 111 -0.09 4.30 -8.85
CA VAL A 111 -0.47 5.59 -9.44
C VAL A 111 -0.41 6.69 -8.38
N ALA A 112 0.05 7.87 -8.77
CA ALA A 112 0.14 9.02 -7.88
C ALA A 112 -0.15 10.34 -8.60
N ALA A 113 -0.86 11.24 -7.94
CA ALA A 113 -1.04 12.62 -8.35
C ALA A 113 0.12 13.46 -7.77
N HIS A 114 0.90 14.08 -8.63
CA HIS A 114 2.08 14.84 -8.28
C HIS A 114 1.78 16.34 -8.16
N SER A 115 2.59 17.05 -7.38
CA SER A 115 2.44 18.50 -7.11
C SER A 115 2.47 19.38 -8.37
N ASN A 116 3.17 18.95 -9.43
CA ASN A 116 3.16 19.60 -10.75
C ASN A 116 1.84 19.42 -11.53
N GLY A 117 0.87 18.67 -10.99
CA GLY A 117 -0.46 18.48 -11.56
C GLY A 117 -0.61 17.26 -12.46
N SER A 118 0.47 16.57 -12.82
CA SER A 118 0.43 15.32 -13.59
C SER A 118 0.06 14.11 -12.74
N LEU A 119 -0.39 13.06 -13.41
CA LEU A 119 -0.51 11.72 -12.85
C LEU A 119 0.69 10.89 -13.28
N TYR A 120 1.26 10.11 -12.38
CA TYR A 120 2.30 9.13 -12.71
C TYR A 120 1.77 7.73 -12.48
N VAL A 121 2.09 6.83 -13.40
CA VAL A 121 1.66 5.43 -13.36
C VAL A 121 2.86 4.54 -13.59
N THR A 122 3.21 3.75 -12.59
CA THR A 122 4.21 2.68 -12.73
C THR A 122 3.49 1.34 -12.80
N PHE A 123 3.71 0.60 -13.88
CA PHE A 123 3.21 -0.76 -14.01
C PHE A 123 4.19 -1.56 -14.86
N GLY A 124 4.50 -2.77 -14.40
CA GLY A 124 5.52 -3.57 -15.04
C GLY A 124 6.83 -2.81 -15.09
N ARG A 125 7.47 -2.75 -16.25
CA ARG A 125 8.78 -2.09 -16.43
C ARG A 125 8.69 -0.69 -17.00
N TYR A 126 7.56 -0.01 -16.86
CA TYR A 126 7.37 1.36 -17.36
C TYR A 126 6.84 2.29 -16.27
N CYS A 127 7.26 3.54 -16.38
CA CYS A 127 6.62 4.68 -15.72
C CYS A 127 6.06 5.61 -16.80
N HIS A 128 4.82 6.04 -16.66
CA HIS A 128 4.15 6.98 -17.55
C HIS A 128 3.74 8.23 -16.80
N ARG A 129 3.93 9.39 -17.42
CA ARG A 129 3.38 10.67 -17.00
C ARG A 129 2.15 10.95 -17.84
N LEU A 130 1.01 11.18 -17.21
CA LEU A 130 -0.25 11.55 -17.85
C LEU A 130 -0.69 12.94 -17.42
N ASP A 131 -1.45 13.62 -18.28
CA ASP A 131 -2.21 14.80 -17.89
C ASP A 131 -3.48 14.42 -17.09
N PRO A 132 -4.21 15.40 -16.51
CA PRO A 132 -5.46 15.13 -15.76
C PRO A 132 -6.63 14.56 -16.59
N ASP A 133 -6.52 14.53 -17.91
CA ASP A 133 -7.47 13.90 -18.83
C ASP A 133 -7.00 12.49 -19.24
N CYS A 134 -6.03 11.94 -18.50
CA CYS A 134 -5.42 10.62 -18.67
C CYS A 134 -4.66 10.46 -19.99
N GLN A 135 -4.24 11.55 -20.65
CA GLN A 135 -3.47 11.46 -21.88
C GLN A 135 -1.97 11.37 -21.61
N PRO A 136 -1.22 10.49 -22.28
CA PRO A 136 0.22 10.37 -22.08
C PRO A 136 0.97 11.64 -22.48
N VAL A 137 1.84 12.09 -21.59
CA VAL A 137 2.75 13.23 -21.79
C VAL A 137 4.17 12.73 -22.02
N ALA A 138 4.64 11.83 -21.14
CA ALA A 138 5.97 11.21 -21.23
C ALA A 138 5.90 9.74 -20.80
N SER A 139 6.90 8.95 -21.19
CA SER A 139 6.98 7.53 -20.82
C SER A 139 8.43 7.08 -20.77
N ARG A 140 8.79 6.33 -19.72
CA ARG A 140 10.12 5.75 -19.54
C ARG A 140 10.03 4.26 -19.37
N LYS A 141 10.79 3.54 -20.21
CA LYS A 141 11.09 2.12 -19.98
C LYS A 141 12.20 2.02 -18.94
N LEU A 142 11.96 1.29 -17.86
CA LEU A 142 12.90 1.11 -16.77
C LEU A 142 14.00 0.09 -17.13
N PRO A 143 15.20 0.20 -16.52
CA PRO A 143 16.42 -0.49 -16.99
C PRO A 143 16.34 -2.01 -16.99
N ARG A 144 15.83 -2.59 -15.90
CA ARG A 144 15.78 -4.05 -15.74
C ARG A 144 14.52 -4.61 -16.37
N ASN A 145 14.65 -5.77 -17.02
CA ASN A 145 13.50 -6.47 -17.61
C ASN A 145 12.70 -7.22 -16.52
N ARG A 146 12.18 -6.46 -15.56
CA ARG A 146 11.38 -6.92 -14.42
C ARG A 146 10.31 -5.88 -14.14
N ALA A 147 9.25 -6.30 -13.48
CA ALA A 147 8.26 -5.34 -13.02
C ALA A 147 8.84 -4.50 -11.87
N TYR A 148 8.44 -3.24 -11.80
CA TYR A 148 8.80 -2.29 -10.75
C TYR A 148 7.61 -2.10 -9.81
N ASN A 149 7.85 -2.37 -8.54
CA ASN A 149 6.92 -2.19 -7.45
C ASN A 149 7.11 -0.79 -6.82
N SER A 150 6.03 -0.26 -6.27
CA SER A 150 5.93 1.10 -5.71
C SER A 150 6.04 2.25 -6.70
N LEU A 151 5.51 3.39 -6.27
CA LEU A 151 5.69 4.70 -6.87
C LEU A 151 5.66 5.76 -5.75
N LEU A 152 6.82 6.12 -5.23
CA LEU A 152 6.97 7.20 -4.26
C LEU A 152 7.27 8.52 -4.97
N ILE A 153 6.82 9.63 -4.38
CA ILE A 153 7.22 10.98 -4.78
C ILE A 153 7.96 11.60 -3.59
N LEU A 154 9.22 11.97 -3.78
CA LEU A 154 10.01 12.64 -2.75
C LEU A 154 9.59 14.12 -2.60
N PRO A 155 9.96 14.80 -1.50
CA PRO A 155 9.60 16.20 -1.28
C PRO A 155 10.01 17.17 -2.40
N ASP A 156 11.06 16.85 -3.15
CA ASP A 156 11.55 17.63 -4.31
C ASP A 156 10.88 17.23 -5.64
N GLY A 157 9.94 16.28 -5.62
CA GLY A 157 9.18 15.81 -6.78
C GLY A 157 9.78 14.60 -7.50
N HIS A 158 10.98 14.13 -7.14
CA HIS A 158 11.55 12.96 -7.78
C HIS A 158 10.73 11.70 -7.49
N LEU A 159 10.64 10.82 -8.49
CA LEU A 159 9.87 9.58 -8.41
C LEU A 159 10.80 8.42 -8.06
N VAL A 160 10.44 7.60 -7.07
CA VAL A 160 11.23 6.44 -6.67
C VAL A 160 10.41 5.17 -6.81
N MET A 161 10.98 4.19 -7.51
CA MET A 161 10.43 2.85 -7.69
C MET A 161 11.53 1.82 -7.54
N LYS A 162 11.16 0.57 -7.29
CA LYS A 162 12.12 -0.53 -7.12
C LYS A 162 11.64 -1.78 -7.83
N ASP A 163 12.53 -2.45 -8.54
CA ASP A 163 12.16 -3.70 -9.19
C ASP A 163 11.78 -4.81 -8.21
N PHE A 164 10.83 -5.64 -8.65
CA PHE A 164 10.20 -6.68 -7.88
C PHE A 164 11.04 -7.96 -7.99
N ALA A 165 11.85 -8.24 -6.96
CA ALA A 165 12.72 -9.42 -6.92
C ALA A 165 13.10 -9.77 -5.47
N GLY A 166 13.15 -11.05 -5.13
CA GLY A 166 13.41 -11.53 -3.78
C GLY A 166 12.61 -12.80 -3.49
N GLY A 167 12.66 -13.27 -2.24
CA GLY A 167 11.97 -14.49 -1.81
C GLY A 167 12.32 -15.72 -2.67
N GLY A 168 11.33 -16.59 -2.89
CA GLY A 168 11.45 -17.81 -3.70
C GLY A 168 10.63 -17.82 -5.00
N GLY A 169 10.73 -18.93 -5.73
CA GLY A 169 9.85 -19.22 -6.88
C GLY A 169 10.01 -18.25 -8.06
N LEU A 170 8.89 -17.72 -8.56
CA LEU A 170 8.82 -16.86 -9.75
C LEU A 170 9.53 -15.51 -9.56
N HIS A 171 9.73 -15.07 -8.32
CA HIS A 171 10.29 -13.77 -7.98
C HIS A 171 11.74 -13.84 -7.50
N ALA A 172 12.31 -15.05 -7.43
CA ALA A 172 13.67 -15.28 -7.00
C ALA A 172 14.68 -14.47 -7.83
N LEU A 173 15.74 -14.03 -7.16
CA LEU A 173 16.81 -13.29 -7.82
C LEU A 173 17.51 -14.17 -8.86
N PRO A 174 17.75 -13.65 -10.09
CA PRO A 174 18.58 -14.35 -11.06
C PRO A 174 20.02 -14.50 -10.59
N ASN A 175 20.71 -15.52 -11.11
CA ASN A 175 22.14 -15.74 -10.85
C ASN A 175 22.97 -14.47 -11.15
N GLY A 176 23.80 -14.08 -10.19
CA GLY A 176 24.69 -12.92 -10.31
C GLY A 176 24.05 -11.56 -10.04
N VAL A 177 22.76 -11.50 -9.72
CA VAL A 177 22.09 -10.27 -9.25
C VAL A 177 22.17 -10.23 -7.73
N ARG A 178 22.62 -9.11 -7.16
CA ARG A 178 22.76 -8.97 -5.69
C ARG A 178 21.42 -8.72 -5.01
N GLY A 179 20.60 -7.87 -5.62
CA GLY A 179 19.32 -7.50 -5.05
C GLY A 179 18.44 -6.70 -6.00
N SER A 180 17.35 -6.19 -5.44
CA SER A 180 16.50 -5.25 -6.17
C SER A 180 17.22 -3.93 -6.46
N GLU A 181 16.81 -3.22 -7.49
CA GLU A 181 17.33 -1.92 -7.88
C GLU A 181 16.26 -0.86 -7.70
N LEU A 182 16.60 0.19 -6.95
CA LEU A 182 15.88 1.45 -6.94
C LEU A 182 16.26 2.26 -8.17
N VAL A 183 15.26 2.90 -8.76
CA VAL A 183 15.41 3.88 -9.85
C VAL A 183 14.74 5.16 -9.42
N VAL A 184 15.45 6.27 -9.62
CA VAL A 184 14.93 7.63 -9.39
C VAL A 184 14.77 8.32 -10.72
N LEU A 185 13.56 8.85 -10.96
CA LEU A 185 13.25 9.63 -12.16
C LEU A 185 13.05 11.10 -11.78
N GLU A 186 13.56 12.01 -12.62
CA GLU A 186 13.05 13.39 -12.59
C GLU A 186 11.63 13.44 -13.18
N PRO A 187 10.75 14.32 -12.67
CA PRO A 187 9.32 14.22 -12.97
C PRO A 187 8.95 14.69 -14.38
N GLU A 188 9.71 15.57 -15.02
CA GLU A 188 9.25 16.23 -16.24
C GLU A 188 9.33 15.33 -17.48
N GLU A 189 10.52 14.80 -17.80
CA GLU A 189 10.78 13.95 -18.98
C GLU A 189 10.97 12.46 -18.61
N LEU A 190 10.82 12.13 -17.32
CA LEU A 190 11.06 10.81 -16.75
C LEU A 190 12.49 10.31 -17.01
N GLU A 191 13.49 11.19 -17.04
CA GLU A 191 14.89 10.81 -17.14
C GLU A 191 15.37 10.13 -15.85
N ILE A 192 16.19 9.09 -16.02
CA ILE A 192 16.75 8.35 -14.89
C ILE A 192 17.92 9.15 -14.33
N VAL A 193 17.75 9.73 -13.14
CA VAL A 193 18.77 10.55 -12.50
C VAL A 193 19.60 9.77 -11.48
N ALA A 194 19.06 8.69 -10.92
CA ALA A 194 19.80 7.83 -9.99
C ALA A 194 19.36 6.37 -10.07
N ARG A 195 20.28 5.48 -9.70
CA ARG A 195 20.05 4.04 -9.58
C ARG A 195 20.83 3.49 -8.40
N TYR A 196 20.24 2.56 -7.67
CA TYR A 196 20.93 1.91 -6.55
C TYR A 196 20.54 0.44 -6.45
N GLU A 197 21.52 -0.47 -6.50
CA GLU A 197 21.30 -1.90 -6.29
C GLU A 197 21.39 -2.23 -4.79
N LEU A 198 20.29 -2.70 -4.20
CA LEU A 198 20.22 -3.16 -2.82
C LEU A 198 21.10 -4.40 -2.59
N PRO A 199 21.57 -4.61 -1.35
CA PRO A 199 22.38 -5.79 -1.02
C PRO A 199 21.59 -7.10 -1.01
N GLN A 200 20.26 -7.04 -1.14
CA GLN A 200 19.35 -8.19 -1.08
C GLN A 200 18.10 -7.93 -1.92
N GLY A 201 17.34 -9.00 -2.19
CA GLY A 201 16.01 -8.89 -2.78
C GLY A 201 15.08 -8.10 -1.86
N SER A 202 14.11 -7.42 -2.46
CA SER A 202 12.99 -6.82 -1.78
C SER A 202 11.76 -7.02 -2.65
N ILE A 203 10.73 -7.64 -2.07
CA ILE A 203 9.43 -7.84 -2.71
C ILE A 203 8.48 -6.71 -2.31
N ALA A 204 8.42 -6.43 -1.02
CA ALA A 204 7.61 -5.40 -0.38
C ALA A 204 7.69 -4.03 -1.07
N ARG A 205 6.64 -3.25 -0.92
CA ARG A 205 6.59 -1.86 -1.32
C ARG A 205 7.50 -0.98 -0.46
N LEU A 206 7.99 0.08 -1.08
CA LEU A 206 8.78 1.12 -0.44
C LEU A 206 7.89 2.07 0.35
N SER A 207 8.47 2.68 1.39
CA SER A 207 7.91 3.87 2.03
C SER A 207 8.96 4.96 2.15
N ALA A 208 8.54 6.20 2.35
CA ALA A 208 9.44 7.32 2.51
C ALA A 208 8.99 8.28 3.62
N ASP A 209 9.97 8.95 4.18
CA ASP A 209 9.80 10.02 5.16
C ASP A 209 10.87 11.10 4.94
N VAL A 210 10.88 12.11 5.80
CA VAL A 210 11.84 13.19 5.81
C VAL A 210 12.50 13.22 7.18
N ALA A 211 13.83 13.15 7.21
CA ALA A 211 14.62 13.32 8.43
C ALA A 211 14.43 14.72 9.04
N GLU A 212 14.83 14.90 10.30
CA GLU A 212 14.76 16.20 10.98
C GLU A 212 15.52 17.32 10.24
N ASP A 213 16.62 16.97 9.55
CA ASP A 213 17.41 17.90 8.75
C ASP A 213 16.82 18.20 7.36
N GLY A 214 15.66 17.62 7.02
CA GLY A 214 14.99 17.78 5.74
C GLY A 214 15.40 16.76 4.66
N THR A 215 16.33 15.84 4.96
CA THR A 215 16.76 14.81 4.00
C THR A 215 15.64 13.81 3.73
N PRO A 216 15.24 13.57 2.47
CA PRO A 216 14.31 12.48 2.16
C PRO A 216 14.94 11.11 2.41
N LEU A 217 14.19 10.24 3.07
CA LEU A 217 14.57 8.88 3.42
C LEU A 217 13.65 7.90 2.70
N VAL A 218 14.21 6.81 2.17
CA VAL A 218 13.46 5.71 1.54
C VAL A 218 13.72 4.43 2.32
N TYR A 219 12.67 3.69 2.60
CA TYR A 219 12.68 2.46 3.38
C TYR A 219 12.27 1.28 2.51
N ALA A 220 13.07 0.22 2.56
CA ALA A 220 12.80 -1.03 1.87
C ALA A 220 12.89 -2.19 2.85
N ILE A 221 11.94 -3.12 2.79
CA ILE A 221 12.03 -4.40 3.47
C ILE A 221 12.63 -5.39 2.49
N GLY A 222 13.86 -5.81 2.75
CA GLY A 222 14.50 -6.86 1.98
C GLY A 222 14.29 -8.23 2.60
N ASP A 223 14.81 -9.28 1.97
CA ASP A 223 14.56 -10.67 2.35
C ASP A 223 14.95 -11.01 3.81
N ARG A 224 15.93 -10.30 4.39
CA ARG A 224 16.42 -10.54 5.76
C ARG A 224 16.53 -9.29 6.63
N GLN A 225 16.82 -8.15 6.02
CA GLN A 225 17.03 -6.88 6.73
C GLN A 225 16.03 -5.81 6.28
N ALA A 226 15.64 -4.92 7.19
CA ALA A 226 15.07 -3.64 6.79
C ALA A 226 16.22 -2.71 6.38
N LEU A 227 16.00 -1.86 5.38
CA LEU A 227 17.01 -1.00 4.78
C LEU A 227 16.50 0.44 4.73
N ARG A 228 17.35 1.39 5.08
CA ARG A 228 17.10 2.83 4.93
C ARG A 228 18.09 3.42 3.93
N LEU A 229 17.60 4.21 3.00
CA LEU A 229 18.40 4.96 2.04
C LEU A 229 18.15 6.46 2.22
N ARG A 230 19.18 7.27 2.00
CA ARG A 230 19.13 8.73 2.00
C ARG A 230 19.20 9.24 0.56
N TRP A 231 18.35 10.19 0.23
CA TRP A 231 18.39 10.89 -1.05
C TRP A 231 19.24 12.17 -0.94
N ASP A 232 20.30 12.27 -1.74
CA ASP A 232 21.05 13.50 -1.95
C ASP A 232 20.56 14.17 -3.24
N ALA A 233 19.65 15.13 -3.08
CA ALA A 233 19.07 15.87 -4.19
C ALA A 233 20.09 16.75 -4.96
N GLN A 234 21.20 17.14 -4.32
CA GLN A 234 22.22 17.97 -4.98
C GLN A 234 23.09 17.15 -5.93
N ARG A 235 23.33 15.89 -5.58
CA ARG A 235 24.12 14.95 -6.37
C ARG A 235 23.29 14.04 -7.25
N SER A 236 21.98 13.98 -7.03
CA SER A 236 21.08 12.99 -7.61
C SER A 236 21.54 11.56 -7.29
N GLU A 237 21.80 11.29 -6.01
CA GLU A 237 22.33 10.01 -5.54
C GLU A 237 21.50 9.42 -4.39
N LEU A 238 21.39 8.09 -4.38
CA LEU A 238 20.87 7.33 -3.25
C LEU A 238 22.04 6.70 -2.49
N HIS A 239 22.04 6.85 -1.17
CA HIS A 239 23.03 6.26 -0.28
C HIS A 239 22.36 5.36 0.73
N LEU A 240 22.83 4.12 0.86
CA LEU A 240 22.40 3.25 1.95
C LEU A 240 22.90 3.83 3.28
N ASP A 241 22.01 3.82 4.27
CA ASP A 241 22.35 4.17 5.64
C ASP A 241 22.80 2.93 6.39
N ASP A 242 24.12 2.71 6.41
CA ASP A 242 24.75 1.56 7.08
C ASP A 242 24.45 1.52 8.60
N ALA A 243 24.00 2.63 9.21
CA ALA A 243 23.63 2.67 10.62
C ALA A 243 22.23 2.09 10.89
N TRP A 244 21.39 1.88 9.87
CA TRP A 244 20.05 1.32 10.01
C TRP A 244 19.83 0.21 8.97
N MET A 245 20.35 -0.97 9.31
CA MET A 245 20.13 -2.21 8.55
C MET A 245 19.78 -3.41 9.46
N PRO A 246 18.73 -3.29 10.31
CA PRO A 246 18.40 -4.36 11.24
C PRO A 246 18.00 -5.65 10.53
N GLU A 247 18.62 -6.75 10.94
CA GLU A 247 18.12 -8.09 10.61
C GLU A 247 16.86 -8.37 11.42
N TYR A 248 15.76 -8.67 10.74
CA TYR A 248 14.46 -8.91 11.38
C TYR A 248 14.03 -10.38 11.32
N ILE A 249 14.75 -11.23 10.59
CA ILE A 249 14.50 -12.68 10.60
C ILE A 249 15.14 -13.26 11.87
N ARG A 250 14.30 -13.79 12.77
CA ARG A 250 14.68 -14.31 14.10
C ARG A 250 14.16 -15.71 14.36
N PHE A 251 13.05 -16.10 13.74
CA PHE A 251 12.40 -17.37 14.03
C PHE A 251 12.60 -18.39 12.92
N GLU A 252 12.70 -19.66 13.29
CA GLU A 252 12.70 -20.76 12.31
C GLU A 252 11.37 -20.75 11.53
N GLY A 253 11.46 -20.86 10.21
CA GLY A 253 10.29 -20.81 9.32
C GLY A 253 9.71 -19.42 9.06
N GLN A 254 10.24 -18.37 9.69
CA GLN A 254 9.88 -16.98 9.37
C GLN A 254 10.26 -16.67 7.93
N THR A 255 9.41 -15.89 7.26
CA THR A 255 9.59 -15.45 5.87
C THR A 255 9.83 -13.94 5.83
N PHE A 256 10.09 -13.39 4.65
CA PHE A 256 10.34 -11.96 4.49
C PHE A 256 9.11 -11.12 4.86
N GLY A 257 9.33 -9.88 5.30
CA GLY A 257 8.29 -8.93 5.65
C GLY A 257 7.64 -8.27 4.43
N TRP A 258 6.42 -7.77 4.62
CA TRP A 258 5.59 -7.15 3.59
C TRP A 258 5.23 -5.71 3.97
N ASP A 259 5.27 -4.81 2.97
CA ASP A 259 4.91 -3.38 2.98
C ASP A 259 5.09 -2.63 4.31
N VAL A 260 6.07 -1.72 4.36
CA VAL A 260 6.40 -1.00 5.60
C VAL A 260 5.55 0.25 5.82
N VAL A 261 4.97 0.40 7.00
CA VAL A 261 4.33 1.63 7.47
C VAL A 261 5.30 2.40 8.36
N LEU A 262 5.43 3.71 8.13
CA LEU A 262 6.25 4.60 8.96
C LEU A 262 5.33 5.40 9.88
N ALA A 263 5.35 5.06 11.17
CA ALA A 263 4.46 5.66 12.16
C ALA A 263 5.10 5.63 13.55
N ASP A 264 4.91 6.71 14.32
CA ASP A 264 5.37 6.84 15.70
C ASP A 264 6.86 6.46 15.89
N GLY A 265 7.71 7.10 15.06
CA GLY A 265 9.16 6.91 15.10
C GLY A 265 9.64 5.48 14.78
N SER A 266 8.81 4.66 14.14
CA SER A 266 9.10 3.25 13.87
C SER A 266 8.69 2.84 12.44
N ALA A 267 9.39 1.85 11.92
CA ALA A 267 8.96 1.04 10.79
C ALA A 267 8.13 -0.14 11.30
N TRP A 268 6.92 -0.31 10.77
CA TRP A 268 5.98 -1.37 11.10
C TRP A 268 5.69 -2.21 9.86
N PHE A 269 5.71 -3.53 9.97
CA PHE A 269 5.35 -4.42 8.88
C PHE A 269 4.95 -5.79 9.40
N LEU A 270 4.43 -6.64 8.53
CA LEU A 270 4.02 -8.00 8.85
C LEU A 270 4.91 -9.01 8.11
N ASP A 271 5.13 -10.19 8.66
CA ASP A 271 5.70 -11.32 7.90
C ASP A 271 4.79 -11.68 6.71
N ASN A 272 5.33 -12.09 5.55
CA ASN A 272 4.51 -12.45 4.39
C ASN A 272 3.84 -13.83 4.51
N GLY A 273 4.53 -14.81 5.09
CA GLY A 273 4.10 -16.21 5.20
C GLY A 273 4.31 -17.08 3.95
N GLU A 274 4.75 -16.49 2.83
CA GLU A 274 4.82 -17.11 1.49
C GLU A 274 3.47 -17.69 0.99
N GLY A 275 3.36 -17.93 -0.33
CA GLY A 275 2.16 -18.50 -0.95
C GLY A 275 1.24 -17.49 -1.65
N THR A 276 1.65 -16.23 -1.79
CA THR A 276 0.82 -15.17 -2.43
C THR A 276 0.51 -15.48 -3.89
N ALA A 277 1.40 -16.21 -4.57
CA ALA A 277 1.18 -16.70 -5.93
C ALA A 277 0.03 -17.72 -6.04
N ALA A 278 -0.43 -18.32 -4.94
CA ALA A 278 -1.55 -19.26 -4.93
C ALA A 278 -2.93 -18.56 -4.83
N PHE A 279 -2.98 -17.21 -4.87
CA PHE A 279 -4.24 -16.47 -4.86
C PHE A 279 -5.25 -17.01 -5.88
N GLY A 280 -6.51 -17.07 -5.48
CA GLY A 280 -7.62 -17.60 -6.27
C GLY A 280 -8.83 -16.69 -6.05
N PRO A 281 -9.93 -17.17 -5.44
CA PRO A 281 -10.93 -16.24 -4.90
C PRO A 281 -10.50 -15.62 -3.56
N SER A 282 -9.58 -16.26 -2.82
CA SER A 282 -9.11 -15.81 -1.51
C SER A 282 -7.76 -16.44 -1.13
N PHE A 283 -7.17 -15.98 -0.04
CA PHE A 283 -5.93 -16.51 0.55
C PHE A 283 -6.12 -17.62 1.59
N ARG A 284 -7.37 -17.92 1.99
CA ARG A 284 -7.68 -18.88 3.04
C ARG A 284 -7.00 -20.24 2.80
N GLY A 285 -6.20 -20.68 3.78
CA GLY A 285 -5.52 -21.99 3.75
C GLY A 285 -4.40 -22.12 2.71
N LYS A 286 -3.80 -21.02 2.26
CA LYS A 286 -2.78 -21.03 1.20
C LYS A 286 -1.36 -20.65 1.65
N GLY A 287 -1.20 -20.26 2.91
CA GLY A 287 0.11 -19.90 3.45
C GLY A 287 1.04 -21.11 3.56
N GLY A 288 2.32 -20.89 3.28
CA GLY A 288 3.35 -21.93 3.31
C GLY A 288 4.19 -21.94 4.59
N SER A 289 4.23 -20.85 5.35
CA SER A 289 5.11 -20.71 6.50
C SER A 289 4.71 -21.65 7.65
N PRO A 290 5.67 -22.41 8.22
CA PRO A 290 5.42 -23.21 9.41
C PRO A 290 5.47 -22.39 10.70
N SER A 291 5.89 -21.12 10.63
CA SER A 291 5.98 -20.19 11.75
C SER A 291 4.69 -19.36 11.86
N PRO A 292 4.24 -18.97 13.06
CA PRO A 292 3.28 -17.88 13.20
C PRO A 292 3.78 -16.62 12.51
N LEU A 293 2.86 -15.83 11.94
CA LEU A 293 3.21 -14.53 11.38
C LEU A 293 3.21 -13.46 12.46
N HIS A 294 4.15 -12.53 12.36
CA HIS A 294 4.35 -11.48 13.34
C HIS A 294 4.04 -10.11 12.77
N LEU A 295 3.49 -9.23 13.61
CA LEU A 295 3.68 -7.79 13.52
C LEU A 295 5.08 -7.46 14.03
N ILE A 296 5.85 -6.77 13.19
CA ILE A 296 7.23 -6.37 13.46
C ILE A 296 7.27 -4.85 13.60
N ARG A 297 7.87 -4.37 14.70
CA ARG A 297 8.16 -2.96 14.94
C ARG A 297 9.67 -2.76 15.04
N ILE A 298 10.20 -1.83 14.27
CA ILE A 298 11.62 -1.45 14.33
C ILE A 298 11.71 0.06 14.54
N PRO A 299 12.20 0.54 15.70
CA PRO A 299 12.42 1.96 15.90
C PRO A 299 13.42 2.54 14.89
N LEU A 300 13.20 3.77 14.46
CA LEU A 300 14.04 4.44 13.46
C LEU A 300 15.36 4.98 14.05
N ASP A 301 15.39 5.21 15.36
CA ASP A 301 16.52 5.70 16.15
C ASP A 301 17.36 4.57 16.77
N ARG A 302 16.75 3.43 17.08
CA ARG A 302 17.39 2.20 17.55
C ARG A 302 16.95 0.98 16.72
N PRO A 303 17.84 0.36 15.93
CA PRO A 303 17.48 -0.73 15.02
C PRO A 303 17.36 -2.08 15.75
N GLU A 304 16.58 -2.16 16.84
CA GLU A 304 16.25 -3.43 17.51
C GLU A 304 14.79 -3.80 17.21
N PRO A 305 14.54 -4.87 16.45
CA PRO A 305 13.19 -5.31 16.14
C PRO A 305 12.44 -5.89 17.34
N ALA A 306 11.16 -5.59 17.44
CA ALA A 306 10.22 -6.22 18.35
C ALA A 306 9.10 -6.94 17.57
N TYR A 307 8.53 -7.97 18.18
CA TYR A 307 7.63 -8.92 17.51
C TYR A 307 6.39 -9.19 18.35
N VAL A 308 5.25 -9.33 17.68
CA VAL A 308 3.99 -9.80 18.27
C VAL A 308 3.35 -10.77 17.29
N GLU A 309 3.05 -12.01 17.73
CA GLU A 309 2.35 -12.98 16.89
C GLU A 309 0.92 -12.51 16.60
N VAL A 310 0.47 -12.64 15.36
CA VAL A 310 -0.87 -12.20 14.96
C VAL A 310 -1.96 -13.11 15.53
N CYS A 311 -1.79 -14.43 15.40
CA CYS A 311 -2.76 -15.42 15.86
C CYS A 311 -2.15 -16.73 16.39
N GLY A 312 -0.82 -16.85 16.43
CA GLY A 312 -0.10 -18.04 16.92
C GLY A 312 -0.24 -19.30 16.05
N LYS A 313 -0.88 -19.22 14.88
CA LYS A 313 -1.07 -20.35 13.96
C LYS A 313 -0.04 -20.33 12.85
N SER A 314 0.40 -21.50 12.41
CA SER A 314 1.16 -21.68 11.17
C SER A 314 0.24 -21.58 9.94
N GLY A 315 0.84 -21.64 8.75
CA GLY A 315 0.11 -21.60 7.47
C GLY A 315 -0.48 -20.22 7.15
N GLY A 316 0.04 -19.18 7.81
CA GLY A 316 -0.41 -17.81 7.60
C GLY A 316 0.07 -17.23 6.28
N ILE A 317 -0.63 -16.21 5.78
CA ILE A 317 -0.21 -15.42 4.64
C ILE A 317 -0.72 -13.98 4.74
N ILE A 318 0.15 -13.01 4.42
CA ILE A 318 -0.13 -11.58 4.48
C ILE A 318 0.47 -10.93 3.24
N ALA A 319 -0.35 -10.15 2.53
CA ALA A 319 0.05 -9.55 1.26
C ALA A 319 -0.07 -8.03 1.22
N ASN A 320 -0.33 -7.35 2.34
CA ASN A 320 -0.52 -5.89 2.46
C ASN A 320 -0.09 -5.41 3.88
N PRO A 321 0.07 -4.10 4.13
CA PRO A 321 0.66 -3.58 5.37
C PRO A 321 -0.26 -3.68 6.61
N PRO A 322 0.30 -3.63 7.85
CA PRO A 322 -0.49 -3.41 9.06
C PRO A 322 -1.08 -2.00 9.08
N LEU A 323 -2.00 -1.71 10.00
CA LEU A 323 -2.53 -0.37 10.25
C LEU A 323 -2.10 0.12 11.63
N ILE A 324 -1.61 1.35 11.72
CA ILE A 324 -1.06 1.93 12.95
C ILE A 324 -1.77 3.25 13.26
N ASP A 325 -2.65 3.25 14.27
CA ASP A 325 -3.26 4.45 14.84
C ASP A 325 -2.35 5.01 15.93
N THR A 326 -1.67 6.12 15.62
CA THR A 326 -0.73 6.76 16.54
C THR A 326 -1.41 7.55 17.66
N GLU A 327 -2.65 7.99 17.47
CA GLU A 327 -3.38 8.77 18.48
C GLU A 327 -3.81 7.87 19.64
N ARG A 328 -4.33 6.68 19.31
CA ARG A 328 -4.76 5.67 20.31
C ARG A 328 -3.64 4.70 20.68
N ARG A 329 -2.51 4.74 19.95
CA ARG A 329 -1.42 3.77 20.01
C ARG A 329 -1.93 2.34 19.80
N ILE A 330 -2.70 2.15 18.73
CA ILE A 330 -3.25 0.84 18.38
C ILE A 330 -2.63 0.38 17.06
N ALA A 331 -2.12 -0.85 17.06
CA ALA A 331 -1.67 -1.53 15.86
C ALA A 331 -2.68 -2.63 15.50
N VAL A 332 -3.02 -2.74 14.23
CA VAL A 332 -3.88 -3.80 13.68
C VAL A 332 -3.06 -4.62 12.69
N GLY A 333 -2.96 -5.91 12.97
CA GLY A 333 -2.38 -6.92 12.11
C GLY A 333 -3.42 -7.98 11.75
N TYR A 334 -3.14 -8.78 10.74
CA TYR A 334 -4.06 -9.81 10.29
C TYR A 334 -3.30 -10.95 9.64
N ASP A 335 -3.94 -12.08 9.50
CA ASP A 335 -3.43 -13.26 8.81
C ASP A 335 -4.53 -13.74 7.86
N SER A 336 -4.35 -13.49 6.56
CA SER A 336 -5.34 -13.82 5.53
C SER A 336 -5.44 -15.32 5.28
N GLY A 337 -4.42 -16.10 5.62
CA GLY A 337 -4.41 -17.56 5.48
C GLY A 337 -5.28 -18.23 6.52
N ASN A 338 -5.17 -17.72 7.76
CA ASN A 338 -5.97 -18.17 8.89
C ASN A 338 -7.30 -17.39 9.04
N GLY A 339 -7.46 -16.29 8.31
CA GLY A 339 -8.58 -15.34 8.36
C GLY A 339 -8.83 -14.82 9.77
N VAL A 340 -7.80 -14.20 10.33
CA VAL A 340 -7.82 -13.57 11.65
C VAL A 340 -7.37 -12.13 11.51
N VAL A 341 -8.05 -11.21 12.20
CA VAL A 341 -7.59 -9.82 12.41
C VAL A 341 -7.43 -9.59 13.90
N THR A 342 -6.33 -8.97 14.32
CA THR A 342 -6.00 -8.75 15.72
C THR A 342 -5.51 -7.32 15.93
N ALA A 343 -5.93 -6.71 17.03
CA ALA A 343 -5.48 -5.39 17.43
C ALA A 343 -4.81 -5.40 18.80
N TRP A 344 -3.76 -4.59 18.93
CA TRP A 344 -3.03 -4.39 20.17
C TRP A 344 -2.86 -2.92 20.47
N ARG A 345 -2.97 -2.54 21.74
CA ARG A 345 -2.46 -1.27 22.23
C ARG A 345 -0.97 -1.41 22.47
N TYR A 346 -0.15 -0.63 21.76
CA TYR A 346 1.30 -0.75 21.80
C TYR A 346 1.93 0.27 22.76
N GLY A 347 2.90 -0.21 23.53
CA GLY A 347 3.74 0.54 24.45
C GLY A 347 5.09 0.89 23.82
N GLU A 348 6.15 0.72 24.60
CA GLU A 348 7.51 0.63 24.07
C GLU A 348 7.65 -0.56 23.09
N PRO A 349 8.69 -0.62 22.25
CA PRO A 349 8.93 -1.78 21.39
C PRO A 349 8.92 -3.09 22.19
N GLY A 350 8.03 -4.01 21.81
CA GLY A 350 7.82 -5.30 22.48
C GLY A 350 6.65 -5.30 23.48
N GLU A 351 6.18 -4.13 23.90
CA GLU A 351 4.96 -4.00 24.71
C GLU A 351 3.74 -3.90 23.80
N ALA A 352 2.88 -4.92 23.84
CA ALA A 352 1.63 -4.95 23.09
C ALA A 352 0.53 -5.64 23.91
N GLU A 353 -0.45 -4.88 24.36
CA GLU A 353 -1.64 -5.39 25.04
C GLU A 353 -2.68 -5.79 23.99
N LEU A 354 -3.07 -7.06 23.95
CA LEU A 354 -4.16 -7.53 23.10
C LEU A 354 -5.47 -6.83 23.47
N LEU A 355 -6.12 -6.18 22.50
CA LEU A 355 -7.44 -5.57 22.68
C LEU A 355 -8.55 -6.54 22.27
N TRP A 356 -8.45 -7.02 21.04
CA TRP A 356 -9.43 -7.90 20.45
C TRP A 356 -8.79 -8.71 19.32
N SER A 357 -9.41 -9.85 19.02
CA SER A 357 -9.11 -10.67 17.86
C SER A 357 -10.42 -11.18 17.27
N ARG A 358 -10.49 -11.26 15.94
CA ARG A 358 -11.70 -11.55 15.17
C ARG A 358 -11.42 -12.57 14.08
N ASP A 359 -12.35 -13.49 13.87
CA ASP A 359 -12.41 -14.27 12.63
C ASP A 359 -12.94 -13.37 11.52
N GLN A 360 -12.08 -13.06 10.55
CA GLN A 360 -12.39 -12.15 9.45
C GLN A 360 -11.47 -12.43 8.27
N ASP A 361 -12.04 -12.58 7.07
CA ASP A 361 -11.29 -12.87 5.85
C ASP A 361 -10.76 -11.57 5.21
N GLN A 362 -9.90 -10.88 5.94
CA GLN A 362 -9.19 -9.65 5.54
C GLN A 362 -7.94 -9.97 4.72
N ALA A 363 -7.74 -9.23 3.62
CA ALA A 363 -6.46 -9.25 2.90
C ALA A 363 -6.07 -7.91 2.25
N GLY A 364 -7.02 -7.02 1.96
CA GLY A 364 -6.77 -5.76 1.27
C GLY A 364 -6.06 -4.71 2.13
N HIS A 365 -5.70 -3.59 1.51
CA HIS A 365 -5.28 -2.40 2.25
C HIS A 365 -6.46 -1.81 3.02
N MET A 366 -6.23 -1.33 4.24
CA MET A 366 -7.27 -0.73 5.09
C MET A 366 -7.32 0.80 4.91
N ILE A 367 -8.33 1.43 5.52
CA ILE A 367 -8.35 2.88 5.75
C ILE A 367 -8.62 3.10 7.23
N GLN A 368 -7.81 3.92 7.90
CA GLN A 368 -8.15 4.46 9.21
C GLN A 368 -8.63 5.90 9.11
N PHE A 369 -9.52 6.24 10.03
CA PHE A 369 -9.94 7.60 10.32
C PHE A 369 -9.52 7.96 11.76
N PRO A 370 -8.32 8.53 11.95
CA PRO A 370 -7.76 8.78 13.28
C PRO A 370 -8.70 9.59 14.18
N ARG A 371 -9.41 10.59 13.64
CA ARG A 371 -10.36 11.41 14.40
C ARG A 371 -11.47 10.59 15.07
N THR A 372 -11.98 9.56 14.42
CA THR A 372 -13.13 8.78 14.89
C THR A 372 -12.74 7.42 15.46
N GLY A 373 -11.52 6.94 15.21
CA GLY A 373 -11.11 5.58 15.59
C GLY A 373 -11.78 4.52 14.73
N GLU A 374 -12.24 4.88 13.53
CA GLU A 374 -12.86 3.94 12.61
C GLU A 374 -11.82 3.33 11.68
N VAL A 375 -11.94 2.03 11.43
CA VAL A 375 -11.15 1.29 10.43
C VAL A 375 -12.07 0.67 9.40
N VAL A 376 -11.85 1.00 8.14
CA VAL A 376 -12.40 0.29 6.99
C VAL A 376 -11.52 -0.91 6.70
N SER A 377 -12.13 -2.08 6.65
CA SER A 377 -11.50 -3.33 6.24
C SER A 377 -12.47 -4.18 5.41
N TYR A 378 -12.08 -5.40 5.11
CA TYR A 378 -12.81 -6.34 4.26
C TYR A 378 -13.06 -7.67 4.97
N ASP A 379 -14.06 -8.40 4.49
CA ASP A 379 -14.48 -9.68 5.04
C ASP A 379 -15.10 -10.55 3.92
N TYR A 380 -14.26 -11.33 3.24
CA TYR A 380 -14.69 -12.14 2.11
C TYR A 380 -15.53 -13.32 2.57
N ASP A 381 -16.79 -13.37 2.11
CA ASP A 381 -17.70 -14.45 2.47
C ASP A 381 -17.52 -15.66 1.56
N HIS A 382 -17.00 -16.74 2.11
CA HIS A 382 -16.85 -18.01 1.38
C HIS A 382 -18.17 -18.73 1.08
N LYS A 383 -19.25 -18.46 1.83
CA LYS A 383 -20.57 -19.06 1.60
C LYS A 383 -21.29 -18.37 0.45
N ASP A 384 -21.26 -17.03 0.46
CA ASP A 384 -21.94 -16.22 -0.55
C ASP A 384 -21.05 -15.93 -1.76
N GLY A 385 -19.73 -16.14 -1.64
CA GLY A 385 -18.76 -15.89 -2.69
C GLY A 385 -18.64 -14.40 -3.03
N THR A 386 -18.74 -13.51 -2.04
CA THR A 386 -18.70 -12.06 -2.24
C THR A 386 -17.88 -11.36 -1.18
N GLU A 387 -17.16 -10.32 -1.60
CA GLU A 387 -16.45 -9.42 -0.69
C GLU A 387 -17.42 -8.47 0.03
N ARG A 388 -17.08 -8.09 1.25
CA ARG A 388 -17.78 -7.05 2.01
C ARG A 388 -16.81 -6.00 2.48
N VAL A 389 -17.27 -4.75 2.46
CA VAL A 389 -16.62 -3.67 3.20
C VAL A 389 -17.24 -3.63 4.57
N ILE A 390 -16.40 -3.54 5.60
CA ILE A 390 -16.81 -3.38 6.98
C ILE A 390 -16.13 -2.16 7.61
N VAL A 391 -16.84 -1.51 8.53
CA VAL A 391 -16.31 -0.43 9.37
C VAL A 391 -16.28 -0.93 10.79
N LEU A 392 -15.10 -0.91 11.41
CA LEU A 392 -14.87 -1.33 12.79
C LEU A 392 -14.52 -0.12 13.66
N ASP A 393 -14.90 -0.17 14.93
CA ASP A 393 -14.25 0.60 15.98
C ASP A 393 -12.88 -0.04 16.29
N ILE A 394 -11.80 0.72 16.18
CA ILE A 394 -10.44 0.20 16.33
C ILE A 394 -10.12 -0.21 17.77
N GLU A 395 -10.77 0.38 18.77
CA GLU A 395 -10.48 0.13 20.18
C GLU A 395 -11.20 -1.12 20.68
N THR A 396 -12.43 -1.36 20.23
CA THR A 396 -13.26 -2.49 20.70
C THR A 396 -13.34 -3.65 19.71
N GLY A 397 -13.09 -3.40 18.42
CA GLY A 397 -13.31 -4.37 17.35
C GLY A 397 -14.79 -4.56 17.02
N GLU A 398 -15.68 -3.69 17.55
CA GLU A 398 -17.11 -3.72 17.25
C GLU A 398 -17.37 -3.32 15.80
N GLU A 399 -18.20 -4.08 15.09
CA GLU A 399 -18.61 -3.74 13.73
C GLU A 399 -19.67 -2.64 13.77
N LYS A 400 -19.34 -1.47 13.23
CA LYS A 400 -20.25 -0.33 13.12
C LYS A 400 -21.15 -0.42 11.90
N GLY A 401 -20.69 -1.08 10.85
CA GLY A 401 -21.45 -1.27 9.62
C GLY A 401 -20.77 -2.22 8.65
N ARG A 402 -21.58 -2.83 7.78
CA ARG A 402 -21.11 -3.65 6.67
C ARG A 402 -21.96 -3.46 5.43
N VAL A 403 -21.35 -3.64 4.28
CA VAL A 403 -22.05 -3.69 3.00
C VAL A 403 -21.35 -4.66 2.05
N ALA A 404 -22.12 -5.45 1.30
CA ALA A 404 -21.57 -6.28 0.25
C ALA A 404 -21.15 -5.42 -0.95
N ILE A 405 -19.97 -5.71 -1.49
CA ILE A 405 -19.54 -5.18 -2.79
C ILE A 405 -19.51 -6.37 -3.74
N ASN A 406 -20.08 -6.24 -4.94
CA ASN A 406 -20.31 -7.35 -5.89
C ASN A 406 -19.00 -7.93 -6.50
N SER A 407 -18.01 -8.23 -5.67
CA SER A 407 -16.72 -8.78 -6.04
C SER A 407 -16.69 -10.26 -5.66
N PRO A 408 -16.53 -11.17 -6.65
CA PRO A 408 -16.35 -12.60 -6.37
C PRO A 408 -14.95 -12.96 -5.86
N LEU A 409 -14.12 -11.95 -5.58
CA LEU A 409 -12.74 -12.11 -5.13
C LEU A 409 -12.54 -11.33 -3.84
N GLN A 410 -11.80 -11.93 -2.91
CA GLN A 410 -11.23 -11.26 -1.75
C GLN A 410 -10.39 -10.07 -2.23
N CYS A 411 -10.60 -8.92 -1.62
CA CYS A 411 -9.82 -7.73 -1.88
C CYS A 411 -8.38 -7.96 -1.42
N VAL A 412 -7.43 -7.68 -2.30
CA VAL A 412 -5.99 -7.72 -2.02
C VAL A 412 -5.30 -6.44 -2.51
N VAL A 413 -6.08 -5.41 -2.80
CA VAL A 413 -5.61 -4.18 -3.47
C VAL A 413 -6.09 -2.93 -2.72
N PHE A 414 -5.97 -1.75 -3.33
CA PHE A 414 -5.93 -0.47 -2.62
C PHE A 414 -7.27 0.27 -2.72
N PRO A 415 -7.91 0.60 -1.58
CA PRO A 415 -8.99 1.57 -1.58
C PRO A 415 -8.46 3.01 -1.56
N SER A 416 -9.39 3.95 -1.66
CA SER A 416 -9.17 5.34 -1.28
C SER A 416 -10.39 5.88 -0.55
N VAL A 417 -10.19 6.97 0.21
CA VAL A 417 -11.33 7.78 0.68
C VAL A 417 -12.00 8.47 -0.51
N GLY A 418 -13.23 8.95 -0.30
CA GLY A 418 -13.89 9.86 -1.23
C GLY A 418 -13.79 11.33 -0.82
N TRP A 419 -14.74 12.13 -1.31
CA TRP A 419 -14.80 13.58 -1.06
C TRP A 419 -15.87 13.97 -0.04
N ASP A 420 -16.80 13.06 0.23
CA ASP A 420 -17.87 13.19 1.20
C ASP A 420 -17.79 11.98 2.13
N ARG A 421 -18.86 11.58 2.84
CA ARG A 421 -18.86 10.43 3.76
C ARG A 421 -18.87 9.10 3.00
N ASP A 422 -17.87 8.91 2.15
CA ASP A 422 -17.71 7.78 1.25
C ASP A 422 -16.25 7.34 1.08
N ILE A 423 -16.10 6.14 0.53
CA ILE A 423 -14.83 5.55 0.11
C ILE A 423 -15.00 4.89 -1.26
N TYR A 424 -13.88 4.67 -1.94
CA TYR A 424 -13.80 3.82 -3.13
C TYR A 424 -13.09 2.51 -2.78
N ALA A 425 -13.87 1.45 -2.59
CA ALA A 425 -13.35 0.10 -2.44
C ALA A 425 -13.02 -0.48 -3.83
N THR A 426 -11.83 -1.03 -3.98
CA THR A 426 -11.34 -1.58 -5.26
C THR A 426 -10.94 -3.03 -5.07
N THR A 427 -11.38 -3.90 -5.96
CA THR A 427 -10.93 -5.30 -6.08
C THR A 427 -10.47 -5.56 -7.52
N PHE A 428 -9.91 -6.73 -7.80
CA PHE A 428 -9.56 -7.13 -9.17
C PHE A 428 -10.76 -7.30 -10.11
N SER A 429 -11.99 -7.14 -9.65
CA SER A 429 -13.20 -7.32 -10.47
C SER A 429 -14.21 -6.19 -10.33
N THR A 430 -14.09 -5.36 -9.30
CA THR A 430 -15.15 -4.43 -8.90
C THR A 430 -14.55 -3.16 -8.34
N ILE A 431 -15.17 -2.03 -8.68
CA ILE A 431 -15.00 -0.77 -7.97
C ILE A 431 -16.34 -0.44 -7.33
N ALA A 432 -16.33 -0.11 -6.06
CA ALA A 432 -17.52 0.24 -5.31
C ALA A 432 -17.34 1.58 -4.60
N ARG A 433 -18.30 2.48 -4.80
CA ARG A 433 -18.48 3.63 -3.92
C ARG A 433 -19.28 3.14 -2.72
N VAL A 434 -18.67 3.12 -1.54
CA VAL A 434 -19.34 2.82 -0.28
C VAL A 434 -19.58 4.12 0.46
N TYR A 435 -20.83 4.39 0.84
CA TYR A 435 -21.24 5.67 1.44
C TYR A 435 -22.19 5.45 2.61
N VAL A 436 -22.26 6.44 3.50
CA VAL A 436 -23.20 6.44 4.64
C VAL A 436 -24.58 6.95 4.20
N GLU A 437 -25.64 6.21 4.55
CA GLU A 437 -27.06 6.57 4.42
C GLU A 437 -27.70 6.95 5.75
#